data_AF-A0A0C9VRY4-F1
#
_entry.id   AF-A0A0C9VRY4-F1
#
_cell.length_a   1.000
_cell.length_b   1.000
_cell.length_c   1.000
_cell.angle_alpha   90.00
_cell.angle_beta   90.00
_cell.angle_gamma   90.00
#
_symmetry.space_group_name_H-M   'P 1'
#
loop_
_entity.id
_entity.type
_entity.pdbx_description
1 polymer ?
#
loop_
_entity_poly.entity_id
_entity_poly.type
_entity_poly.pdbx_seq_one_letter_code
_entity_poly.pdbx_strand_id
1 'polypeptide(L)'
;MYENKAKYLQALIHDATGLELSDLPSSIKEPLDVIAHASHSLGIEDVSLIALESRMTHLSAEQTRIQQHMLQLERTEEQLQDSMNEAKYRDSLVASWLSCVDELDNDRVNSERQKKAMIMKAREYQQQLATLTSSQKMRPEDPSITSLLSLQDQIQQKERDLIALKSRLAVFKGLPPNLDLARQELRASRERQIQLMNIREKLLGKMTDEIN
;
A
#
# COMPACT_ATOMS: atom_id res chain seq x y z
N MET A 1 -8.98 -41.55 -48.62
CA MET A 1 -9.75 -40.45 -49.26
C MET A 1 -9.03 -39.84 -50.47
N TYR A 2 -7.69 -39.75 -50.47
CA TYR A 2 -6.90 -39.30 -51.64
C TYR A 2 -7.11 -40.17 -52.90
N GLU A 3 -7.20 -41.50 -52.76
CA GLU A 3 -7.43 -42.41 -53.90
C GLU A 3 -8.73 -42.13 -54.66
N ASN A 4 -9.80 -41.69 -53.98
CA ASN A 4 -11.07 -41.40 -54.64
C ASN A 4 -11.02 -40.09 -55.44
N LYS A 5 -10.27 -39.09 -54.96
CA LYS A 5 -10.08 -37.82 -55.68
C LYS A 5 -9.09 -37.96 -56.85
N ALA A 6 -8.05 -38.79 -56.69
CA ALA A 6 -7.15 -39.15 -57.78
C ALA A 6 -7.89 -39.89 -58.90
N LYS A 7 -8.81 -40.80 -58.55
CA LYS A 7 -9.71 -41.47 -59.51
C LYS A 7 -10.68 -40.50 -60.20
N TYR A 8 -11.20 -39.51 -59.47
CA TYR A 8 -12.07 -38.48 -60.05
C TYR A 8 -11.32 -37.59 -61.06
N LEU A 9 -10.10 -37.16 -60.73
CA LEU A 9 -9.24 -36.41 -61.65
C LEU A 9 -8.82 -37.24 -62.86
N GLN A 10 -8.52 -38.54 -62.67
CA GLN A 10 -8.28 -39.48 -63.76
C GLN A 10 -9.48 -39.58 -64.70
N ALA A 11 -10.69 -39.72 -64.15
CA ALA A 11 -11.92 -39.79 -64.94
C ALA A 11 -12.17 -38.49 -65.72
N LEU A 12 -11.96 -37.33 -65.09
CA LEU A 12 -12.20 -36.03 -65.73
C LEU A 12 -11.19 -35.72 -66.84
N ILE A 13 -9.92 -36.11 -66.68
CA ILE A 13 -8.86 -35.93 -67.69
C ILE A 13 -9.07 -36.89 -68.87
N HIS A 14 -9.47 -38.13 -68.58
CA HIS A 14 -9.82 -39.11 -69.59
C HIS A 14 -11.05 -38.67 -70.41
N ASP A 15 -12.08 -38.12 -69.78
CA ASP A 15 -13.26 -37.59 -70.49
C ASP A 15 -12.93 -36.36 -71.36
N ALA A 16 -12.02 -35.50 -70.91
CA ALA A 16 -11.69 -34.26 -71.60
C ALA A 16 -10.66 -34.42 -72.74
N THR A 17 -9.72 -35.37 -72.62
CA THR A 17 -8.59 -35.51 -73.55
C THR A 17 -8.47 -36.90 -74.19
N GLY A 18 -9.20 -37.90 -73.69
CA GLY A 18 -9.12 -39.29 -74.16
C GLY A 18 -7.79 -39.99 -73.88
N LEU A 19 -6.92 -39.38 -73.06
CA LEU A 19 -5.60 -39.91 -72.71
C LEU A 19 -5.60 -40.51 -71.30
N GLU A 20 -4.95 -41.66 -71.14
CA GLU A 20 -4.72 -42.23 -69.82
C GLU A 20 -3.63 -41.46 -69.07
N LEU A 21 -3.77 -41.37 -67.75
CA LEU A 21 -2.78 -40.70 -66.88
C LEU A 21 -1.37 -41.32 -66.99
N SER A 22 -1.29 -42.57 -67.43
CA SER A 22 -0.08 -43.34 -67.73
C SER A 22 0.79 -42.64 -68.77
N ASP A 23 0.17 -42.08 -69.81
CA ASP A 23 0.82 -41.63 -71.05
C ASP A 23 1.26 -40.16 -71.00
N LEU A 24 0.88 -39.43 -69.95
CA LEU A 24 1.34 -38.06 -69.79
C LEU A 24 2.85 -38.00 -69.50
N PRO A 25 3.57 -37.06 -70.13
CA PRO A 25 4.98 -36.83 -69.84
C PRO A 25 5.17 -36.43 -68.37
N SER A 26 6.25 -36.89 -67.75
CA SER A 26 6.59 -36.60 -66.35
C SER A 26 6.60 -35.09 -66.05
N SER A 27 6.98 -34.28 -67.03
CA SER A 27 6.95 -32.81 -66.96
C SER A 27 5.56 -32.20 -66.65
N ILE A 28 4.46 -32.91 -66.93
CA ILE A 28 3.09 -32.44 -66.67
C ILE A 28 2.52 -33.10 -65.40
N LYS A 29 2.99 -34.30 -65.05
CA LYS A 29 2.55 -35.03 -63.84
C LYS A 29 2.92 -34.28 -62.56
N GLU A 30 4.15 -33.79 -62.45
CA GLU A 30 4.60 -33.02 -61.28
C GLU A 30 3.76 -31.76 -60.99
N PRO A 31 3.49 -30.84 -61.95
CA PRO A 31 2.65 -29.68 -61.68
C PRO A 31 1.17 -30.04 -61.44
N LEU A 32 0.65 -31.12 -62.03
CA LEU A 32 -0.71 -31.59 -61.77
C LEU A 32 -0.86 -32.10 -60.34
N ASP A 33 0.13 -32.84 -59.82
CA ASP A 33 0.16 -33.29 -58.43
C ASP A 33 0.22 -32.11 -57.45
N VAL A 34 1.00 -31.08 -57.78
CA VAL A 34 1.08 -29.84 -56.98
C VAL A 34 -0.27 -29.13 -56.95
N ILE A 35 -0.97 -29.02 -58.08
CA ILE A 35 -2.30 -28.40 -58.16
C ILE A 35 -3.34 -29.24 -57.39
N ALA A 36 -3.30 -30.57 -57.50
CA ALA A 36 -4.17 -31.46 -56.75
C ALA A 36 -3.94 -31.35 -55.23
N HIS A 37 -2.68 -31.26 -54.81
CA HIS A 37 -2.31 -31.05 -53.40
C HIS A 37 -2.72 -29.66 -52.90
N ALA A 38 -2.53 -28.61 -53.71
CA ALA A 38 -2.96 -27.26 -53.38
C ALA A 38 -4.49 -27.18 -53.26
N SER A 39 -5.23 -27.74 -54.21
CA SER A 39 -6.69 -27.81 -54.18
C SER A 39 -7.21 -28.55 -52.95
N HIS A 40 -6.59 -29.70 -52.62
CA HIS A 40 -6.91 -30.44 -51.41
C HIS A 40 -6.67 -29.63 -50.14
N SER A 41 -5.49 -28.99 -50.03
CA SER A 41 -5.12 -28.18 -48.86
C SER A 41 -6.01 -26.94 -48.69
N LEU A 42 -6.46 -26.39 -49.82
CA LEU A 42 -7.38 -25.25 -49.86
C LEU A 42 -8.85 -25.64 -49.62
N GLY A 43 -9.15 -26.94 -49.57
CA GLY A 43 -10.50 -27.47 -49.37
C GLY A 43 -11.43 -27.28 -50.56
N ILE A 44 -10.89 -27.12 -51.77
CA ILE A 44 -11.69 -26.85 -52.96
C ILE A 44 -12.14 -28.19 -53.57
N GLU A 45 -13.43 -28.29 -53.90
CA GLU A 45 -14.02 -29.50 -54.50
C GLU A 45 -13.84 -29.51 -56.02
N ASP A 46 -13.88 -28.34 -56.67
CA ASP A 46 -13.65 -28.16 -58.10
C ASP A 46 -12.21 -27.68 -58.39
N VAL A 47 -11.41 -28.50 -59.08
CA VAL A 47 -10.02 -28.18 -59.47
C VAL A 47 -9.96 -27.22 -60.66
N SER A 48 -10.94 -26.32 -60.79
CA SER A 48 -10.89 -25.26 -61.80
C SER A 48 -9.85 -24.21 -61.41
N LEU A 49 -9.09 -23.72 -62.39
CA LEU A 49 -8.10 -22.67 -62.18
C LEU A 49 -8.72 -21.41 -61.54
N ILE A 50 -9.95 -21.07 -61.95
CA ILE A 50 -10.70 -19.92 -61.42
C ILE A 50 -11.04 -20.13 -59.93
N ALA A 51 -11.46 -21.34 -59.54
CA ALA A 51 -11.75 -21.64 -58.13
C ALA A 51 -10.48 -21.54 -57.27
N LEU A 52 -9.35 -22.06 -57.75
CA LEU A 52 -8.05 -21.94 -57.09
C LEU A 52 -7.60 -20.48 -56.95
N GLU A 53 -7.67 -19.70 -58.03
CA GLU A 53 -7.32 -18.28 -58.03
C GLU A 53 -8.22 -17.48 -57.08
N SER A 54 -9.54 -17.73 -57.11
CA SER A 54 -10.49 -17.07 -56.21
C SER A 54 -10.23 -17.39 -54.73
N ARG A 55 -9.86 -18.63 -54.41
CA ARG A 55 -9.54 -19.04 -53.03
C ARG A 55 -8.20 -18.48 -52.58
N MET A 56 -7.20 -18.44 -53.47
CA MET A 56 -5.89 -17.87 -53.19
C MET A 56 -5.98 -16.36 -52.98
N THR A 57 -6.73 -15.64 -53.81
CA THR A 57 -7.00 -14.20 -53.62
C THR A 57 -7.76 -13.94 -52.34
N HIS A 58 -8.74 -14.80 -52.00
CA HIS A 58 -9.45 -14.72 -50.72
C HIS A 58 -8.52 -14.94 -49.51
N LEU A 59 -7.69 -15.98 -49.53
CA LEU A 59 -6.72 -16.22 -48.45
C LEU A 59 -5.68 -15.09 -48.34
N SER A 60 -5.24 -14.53 -49.46
CA SER A 60 -4.36 -13.37 -49.46
C SER A 60 -5.05 -12.13 -48.85
N ALA A 61 -6.33 -11.92 -49.16
CA ALA A 61 -7.14 -10.87 -48.53
C ALA A 61 -7.34 -11.12 -47.03
N GLU A 62 -7.59 -12.36 -46.60
CA GLU A 62 -7.68 -12.72 -45.18
C GLU A 62 -6.36 -12.52 -44.46
N GLN A 63 -5.24 -12.91 -45.06
CA GLN A 63 -3.91 -12.71 -44.50
C GLN A 63 -3.60 -11.23 -44.30
N THR A 64 -3.84 -10.39 -45.31
CA THR A 64 -3.62 -8.94 -45.19
C THR A 64 -4.55 -8.31 -44.16
N ARG A 65 -5.81 -8.77 -44.07
CA ARG A 65 -6.75 -8.35 -43.03
C ARG A 65 -6.29 -8.74 -41.63
N ILE A 66 -5.78 -9.96 -41.43
CA ILE A 66 -5.21 -10.41 -40.15
C ILE A 66 -4.00 -9.55 -39.78
N GLN A 67 -3.10 -9.28 -40.74
CA GLN A 67 -1.94 -8.42 -40.51
C GLN A 67 -2.36 -6.99 -40.09
N GLN A 68 -3.38 -6.43 -40.74
CA GLN A 68 -3.91 -5.12 -40.35
C GLN A 68 -4.51 -5.14 -38.95
N HIS A 69 -5.26 -6.18 -38.59
CA HIS A 69 -5.82 -6.31 -37.25
C HIS A 69 -4.74 -6.51 -36.18
N MET A 70 -3.66 -7.25 -36.48
CA MET A 70 -2.52 -7.38 -35.57
C MET A 70 -1.87 -6.02 -35.29
N LEU A 71 -1.58 -5.23 -36.34
CA LEU A 71 -1.02 -3.89 -36.18
C LEU A 71 -1.96 -2.95 -35.39
N GLN A 72 -3.27 -3.07 -35.59
CA GLN A 72 -4.25 -2.32 -34.82
C GLN A 72 -4.22 -2.73 -33.34
N LEU A 73 -4.14 -4.03 -33.05
CA LEU A 73 -4.07 -4.55 -31.68
C LEU A 73 -2.81 -4.06 -30.97
N GLU A 74 -1.64 -4.19 -31.61
CA GLU A 74 -0.36 -3.68 -31.09
C GLU A 74 -0.45 -2.19 -30.74
N ARG A 75 -1.03 -1.39 -31.63
CA ARG A 75 -1.23 0.04 -31.38
C ARG A 75 -2.17 0.31 -30.22
N THR A 76 -3.26 -0.45 -30.09
CA THR A 76 -4.18 -0.29 -28.96
C THR A 76 -3.55 -0.74 -27.64
N GLU A 77 -2.69 -1.76 -27.67
CA GLU A 77 -1.94 -2.22 -26.51
C GLU A 77 -0.94 -1.16 -26.03
N GLU A 78 -0.19 -0.55 -26.95
CA GLU A 78 0.70 0.57 -26.64
C GLU A 78 -0.05 1.74 -25.98
N GLN A 79 -1.19 2.13 -26.55
CA GLN A 79 -2.05 3.17 -25.98
C GLN A 79 -2.57 2.83 -24.58
N LEU A 80 -2.98 1.58 -24.36
CA LEU A 80 -3.43 1.11 -23.05
C LEU A 80 -2.28 1.13 -22.04
N GLN A 81 -1.07 0.71 -22.46
CA GLN A 81 0.11 0.71 -21.61
C GLN A 81 0.51 2.14 -21.21
N ASP A 82 0.46 3.09 -22.14
CA ASP A 82 0.70 4.51 -21.85
C ASP A 82 -0.32 5.07 -20.87
N SER A 83 -1.60 4.77 -21.09
CA SER A 83 -2.67 5.21 -20.18
C SER A 83 -2.53 4.60 -18.77
N MET A 84 -2.07 3.34 -18.68
CA MET A 84 -1.80 2.68 -17.40
C MET A 84 -0.62 3.33 -16.68
N ASN A 85 0.44 3.69 -17.42
CA ASN A 85 1.60 4.38 -16.86
C ASN A 85 1.21 5.77 -16.35
N GLU A 86 0.39 6.50 -17.10
CA GLU A 86 -0.15 7.80 -16.68
C GLU A 86 -1.01 7.68 -15.42
N ALA A 87 -1.91 6.68 -15.37
CA ALA A 87 -2.74 6.43 -14.19
C ALA A 87 -1.88 6.12 -12.95
N LYS A 88 -0.88 5.24 -13.07
CA LYS A 88 0.06 4.92 -11.98
C LYS A 88 0.81 6.16 -11.49
N TYR A 89 1.26 7.02 -12.41
CA TYR A 89 1.91 8.28 -12.06
C TYR A 89 0.96 9.19 -11.27
N ARG A 90 -0.27 9.38 -11.74
CA ARG A 90 -1.28 10.18 -11.05
C ARG A 90 -1.60 9.61 -9.66
N ASP A 91 -1.72 8.31 -9.52
CA ASP A 91 -1.95 7.66 -8.22
C ASP A 91 -0.78 7.91 -7.26
N SER A 92 0.46 7.79 -7.74
CA SER A 92 1.64 8.10 -6.93
C SER A 92 1.68 9.56 -6.48
N LEU A 93 1.21 10.48 -7.34
CA LEU A 93 1.14 11.91 -7.02
C LEU A 93 0.09 12.17 -5.95
N VAL A 94 -1.10 11.57 -6.08
CA VAL A 94 -2.16 11.65 -5.08
C VAL A 94 -1.68 11.09 -3.73
N ALA A 95 -0.99 9.95 -3.73
CA ALA A 95 -0.42 9.38 -2.51
C ALA A 95 0.61 10.32 -1.85
N SER A 96 1.46 10.98 -2.65
CA SER A 96 2.41 11.97 -2.14
C SER A 96 1.73 13.19 -1.52
N TRP A 97 0.62 13.66 -2.13
CA TRP A 97 -0.15 14.78 -1.61
C TRP A 97 -0.89 14.42 -0.32
N LEU A 98 -1.45 13.20 -0.24
CA LEU A 98 -2.07 12.72 0.99
C LEU A 98 -1.06 12.63 2.14
N SER A 99 0.15 12.13 1.87
CA SER A 99 1.23 12.12 2.88
C SER A 99 1.59 13.53 3.36
N CYS A 100 1.67 14.51 2.46
CA CYS A 100 1.95 15.89 2.81
C CYS A 100 0.82 16.52 3.66
N VAL A 101 -0.45 16.21 3.34
CA VAL A 101 -1.60 16.67 4.13
C VAL A 101 -1.58 16.05 5.53
N ASP A 102 -1.29 14.75 5.64
CA ASP A 102 -1.19 14.06 6.93
C ASP A 102 -0.06 14.66 7.81
N GLU A 103 1.09 15.00 7.21
CA GLU A 103 2.18 15.68 7.90
C GLU A 103 1.76 17.05 8.43
N LEU A 104 1.08 17.85 7.60
CA LEU A 104 0.58 19.18 7.99
C LEU A 104 -0.46 19.10 9.12
N ASP A 105 -1.37 18.14 9.08
CA ASP A 105 -2.36 17.94 10.13
C ASP A 105 -1.72 17.51 11.45
N ASN A 106 -0.71 16.63 11.40
CA ASN A 106 0.07 16.25 12.58
C ASN A 106 0.81 17.46 13.18
N ASP A 107 1.44 18.29 12.35
CA ASP A 107 2.11 19.52 12.79
C ASP A 107 1.13 20.51 13.42
N ARG A 108 -0.06 20.66 12.84
CA ARG A 108 -1.12 21.50 13.40
C ARG A 108 -1.54 21.00 14.77
N VAL A 109 -1.84 19.70 14.92
CA VAL A 109 -2.22 19.09 16.20
C VAL A 109 -1.11 19.27 17.24
N ASN A 110 0.15 19.08 16.84
CA ASN A 110 1.31 19.29 17.72
C ASN A 110 1.44 20.75 18.16
N SER A 111 1.26 21.70 17.23
CA SER A 111 1.29 23.14 17.55
C SER A 111 0.17 23.54 18.51
N GLU A 112 -1.03 22.98 18.38
CA GLU A 112 -2.15 23.21 19.28
C GLU A 112 -1.89 22.65 20.67
N ARG A 113 -1.27 21.46 20.77
CA ARG A 113 -0.83 20.87 22.04
C ARG A 113 0.22 21.76 22.72
N GLN A 114 1.20 22.25 21.98
CA GLN A 114 2.24 23.16 22.50
C GLN A 114 1.63 24.47 23.02
N LYS A 115 0.70 25.08 22.27
CA LYS A 115 -0.03 26.28 22.70
C LYS A 115 -0.78 26.06 24.01
N LYS A 116 -1.52 24.95 24.13
CA LYS A 116 -2.24 24.59 25.37
C LYS A 116 -1.29 24.42 26.56
N ALA A 117 -0.15 23.76 26.36
CA ALA A 117 0.86 23.58 27.39
C ALA A 117 1.47 24.93 27.84
N MET A 118 1.75 25.85 26.91
CA MET A 118 2.23 27.19 27.25
C MET A 118 1.20 28.00 28.03
N ILE A 119 -0.08 27.95 27.65
CA ILE A 119 -1.17 28.63 28.36
C ILE A 119 -1.29 28.10 29.79
N MET A 120 -1.22 26.78 29.98
CA MET A 120 -1.24 26.18 31.32
C MET A 120 -0.07 26.68 32.18
N LYS A 121 1.16 26.64 31.66
CA LYS A 121 2.34 27.16 32.38
C LYS A 121 2.21 28.65 32.69
N ALA A 122 1.71 29.45 31.76
CA ALA A 122 1.48 30.88 31.98
C ALA A 122 0.48 31.10 33.13
N ARG A 123 -0.59 30.30 33.22
CA ARG A 123 -1.55 30.35 34.33
C ARG A 123 -0.92 29.92 35.65
N GLU A 124 -0.11 28.87 35.66
CA GLU A 124 0.63 28.44 36.84
C GLU A 124 1.56 29.55 37.34
N TYR A 125 2.30 30.20 36.44
CA TYR A 125 3.15 31.35 36.79
C TYR A 125 2.34 32.54 37.29
N GLN A 126 1.19 32.85 36.69
CA GLN A 126 0.30 33.90 37.18
C GLN A 126 -0.22 33.58 38.58
N GLN A 127 -0.57 32.32 38.86
CA GLN A 127 -0.99 31.89 40.20
C GLN A 127 0.16 31.99 41.20
N GLN A 128 1.37 31.56 40.83
CA GLN A 128 2.57 31.70 41.67
C GLN A 128 2.91 33.16 41.94
N LEU A 129 2.79 34.03 40.94
CA LEU A 129 2.96 35.47 41.14
C LEU A 129 1.86 36.01 42.06
N ALA A 130 0.61 35.61 41.90
CA ALA A 130 -0.48 36.04 42.77
C ALA A 130 -0.27 35.59 44.23
N THR A 131 0.19 34.36 44.47
CA THR A 131 0.52 33.88 45.81
C THR A 131 1.71 34.61 46.39
N LEU A 132 2.77 34.83 45.61
CA LEU A 132 3.94 35.60 46.04
C LEU A 132 3.57 37.05 46.36
N THR A 133 2.80 37.72 45.50
CA THR A 133 2.35 39.10 45.71
C THR A 133 1.43 39.20 46.93
N SER A 134 0.58 38.20 47.16
CA SER A 134 -0.27 38.11 48.36
C SER A 134 0.54 37.86 49.62
N SER A 135 1.59 37.02 49.55
CA SER A 135 2.54 36.82 50.65
C SER A 135 3.42 38.05 50.90
N GLN A 136 3.71 38.83 49.86
CA GLN A 136 4.49 40.07 49.93
C GLN A 136 3.69 41.22 50.53
N LYS A 137 2.35 41.22 50.44
CA LYS A 137 1.48 42.11 51.23
C LYS A 137 1.54 41.83 52.74
N MET A 138 2.12 40.70 53.17
CA MET A 138 2.45 40.39 54.56
C MET A 138 3.96 40.56 54.85
N ARG A 139 4.65 41.49 54.19
CA ARG A 139 6.03 41.82 54.54
C ARG A 139 6.02 42.61 55.86
N PRO A 140 6.56 42.06 56.97
CA PRO A 140 6.87 42.88 58.12
C PRO A 140 8.07 43.77 57.80
N GLU A 141 8.18 44.84 58.57
CA GLU A 141 9.27 45.82 58.57
C GLU A 141 10.67 45.16 58.57
N ASP A 142 11.67 45.94 58.17
CA ASP A 142 13.05 45.53 57.88
C ASP A 142 13.55 44.33 58.72
N PRO A 143 14.09 43.28 58.08
CA PRO A 143 14.45 42.06 58.77
C PRO A 143 15.53 42.32 59.82
N SER A 144 15.22 42.01 61.09
CA SER A 144 16.18 42.05 62.19
C SER A 144 17.38 41.14 61.89
N ILE A 145 18.59 41.56 62.25
CA ILE A 145 19.87 40.88 61.95
C ILE A 145 19.85 39.41 62.38
N THR A 146 19.16 39.08 63.46
CA THR A 146 18.99 37.69 63.94
C THR A 146 18.16 36.82 63.00
N SER A 147 17.15 37.40 62.34
CA SER A 147 16.33 36.69 61.34
C SER A 147 17.14 36.39 60.08
N LEU A 148 18.04 37.29 59.66
CA LEU A 148 18.92 37.08 58.52
C LEU A 148 19.92 35.95 58.75
N LEU A 149 20.49 35.86 59.96
CA LEU A 149 21.36 34.74 60.33
C LEU A 149 20.61 33.40 60.32
N SER A 150 19.39 33.35 60.86
CA SER A 150 18.58 32.13 60.83
C SER A 150 18.20 31.68 59.42
N LEU A 151 17.98 32.64 58.50
CA LEU A 151 17.72 32.35 57.09
C LEU A 151 18.99 31.88 56.37
N GLN A 152 20.15 32.44 56.70
CA GLN A 152 21.43 31.99 56.17
C GLN A 152 21.73 30.54 56.56
N ASP A 153 21.48 30.17 57.82
CA ASP A 153 21.63 28.79 58.30
C ASP A 153 20.68 27.84 57.58
N GLN A 154 19.42 28.24 57.36
CA GLN A 154 18.45 27.46 56.59
C GLN A 154 18.85 27.29 55.13
N ILE A 155 19.39 28.33 54.49
CA ILE A 155 19.88 28.26 53.11
C ILE A 155 21.06 27.29 53.03
N GLN A 156 22.04 27.40 53.93
CA GLN A 156 23.18 26.49 53.97
C GLN A 156 22.75 25.03 54.20
N GLN A 157 21.75 24.80 55.05
CA GLN A 157 21.22 23.47 55.27
C GLN A 157 20.57 22.89 54.01
N LYS A 158 19.73 23.68 53.32
CA LYS A 158 19.11 23.26 52.05
C LYS A 158 20.13 23.04 50.94
N GLU A 159 21.20 23.83 50.89
CA GLU A 159 22.30 23.62 49.94
C GLU A 159 23.01 22.29 50.18
N ARG A 160 23.29 21.94 51.44
CA ARG A 160 23.87 20.63 51.80
C ARG A 160 22.95 19.48 51.40
N ASP A 161 21.65 19.62 51.65
CA ASP A 161 20.64 18.62 51.25
C ASP A 161 20.58 18.46 49.73
N LEU A 162 20.64 19.57 48.97
CA LEU A 162 20.67 19.54 47.51
C LEU A 162 21.93 18.88 46.98
N ILE A 163 23.10 19.11 47.59
CA ILE A 163 24.34 18.44 47.21
C ILE A 163 24.23 16.93 47.46
N ALA A 164 23.69 16.53 48.61
CA ALA A 164 23.48 15.12 48.95
C ALA A 164 22.46 14.43 48.00
N LEU A 165 21.41 15.13 47.59
CA LEU A 165 20.46 14.63 46.61
C LEU A 165 21.06 14.54 45.20
N LYS A 166 21.85 15.54 44.81
CA LYS A 166 22.56 15.53 43.52
C LYS A 166 23.59 14.41 43.44
N SER A 167 24.32 14.13 44.52
CA SER A 167 25.27 13.02 44.56
C SER A 167 24.55 11.66 44.49
N ARG A 168 23.43 11.50 45.23
CA ARG A 168 22.56 10.32 45.08
C ARG A 168 22.05 10.16 43.65
N LEU A 169 21.54 11.22 43.04
CA LEU A 169 21.08 11.19 41.65
C LEU A 169 22.21 10.90 40.65
N ALA A 170 23.43 11.39 40.90
CA ALA A 170 24.59 11.09 40.06
C ALA A 170 24.94 9.60 40.07
N VAL A 171 24.80 8.91 41.21
CA VAL A 171 24.91 7.45 41.28
C VAL A 171 23.90 6.79 40.35
N PHE A 172 22.69 7.33 40.21
CA PHE A 172 21.66 6.79 39.32
C PHE A 172 21.80 7.22 37.84
N LYS A 173 22.61 8.24 37.50
CA LYS A 173 22.78 8.76 36.12
C LYS A 173 23.60 7.87 35.18
N GLY A 174 23.80 6.61 35.54
CA GLY A 174 24.42 5.57 34.69
C GLY A 174 23.89 4.16 34.94
N LEU A 175 22.94 3.97 35.86
CA LEU A 175 22.24 2.69 35.97
C LEU A 175 21.12 2.65 34.93
N PRO A 176 20.97 1.56 34.16
CA PRO A 176 19.78 1.38 33.35
C PRO A 176 18.56 1.45 34.29
N PRO A 177 17.44 2.04 33.84
CA PRO A 177 16.22 2.05 34.63
C PRO A 177 15.92 0.61 35.04
N ASN A 178 15.70 0.35 36.33
CA ASN A 178 15.36 -0.97 36.84
C ASN A 178 13.98 -1.39 36.29
N LEU A 179 13.97 -1.86 35.04
CA LEU A 179 12.77 -2.25 34.30
C LEU A 179 12.01 -3.34 35.06
N ASP A 180 12.71 -4.17 35.82
CA ASP A 180 12.09 -5.23 36.61
C ASP A 180 11.30 -4.69 37.80
N LEU A 181 11.79 -3.63 38.46
CA LEU A 181 11.05 -2.95 39.53
C LEU A 181 9.81 -2.24 38.94
N ALA A 182 9.98 -1.50 37.85
CA ALA A 182 8.86 -0.85 37.17
C ALA A 182 7.82 -1.87 36.66
N ARG A 183 8.27 -3.03 36.17
CA ARG A 183 7.38 -4.14 35.77
C ARG A 183 6.66 -4.74 36.98
N GLN A 184 7.32 -4.88 38.13
CA GLN A 184 6.69 -5.36 39.36
C GLN A 184 5.63 -4.38 39.87
N GLU A 185 5.94 -3.07 39.93
CA GLU A 185 4.97 -2.05 40.33
C GLU A 185 3.77 -1.98 39.38
N LEU A 186 4.01 -2.12 38.07
CA LEU A 186 2.96 -2.16 37.07
C LEU A 186 2.06 -3.40 37.23
N ARG A 187 2.65 -4.58 37.52
CA ARG A 187 1.87 -5.80 37.84
C ARG A 187 1.03 -5.61 39.09
N ALA A 188 1.62 -5.10 40.18
CA ALA A 188 0.90 -4.83 41.42
C ALA A 188 -0.24 -3.82 41.24
N SER A 189 -0.04 -2.78 40.43
CA SER A 189 -1.08 -1.80 40.11
C SER A 189 -2.23 -2.41 39.31
N ARG A 190 -1.92 -3.26 38.31
CA ARG A 190 -2.94 -4.01 37.54
C ARG A 190 -3.75 -4.96 38.41
N GLU A 191 -3.11 -5.69 39.31
CA GLU A 191 -3.80 -6.59 40.24
C GLU A 191 -4.79 -5.82 41.13
N ARG A 192 -4.40 -4.67 41.68
CA ARG A 192 -5.31 -3.80 42.44
C ARG A 192 -6.48 -3.29 41.59
N GLN A 193 -6.22 -2.92 40.34
CA GLN A 193 -7.28 -2.46 39.43
C GLN A 193 -8.32 -3.57 39.17
N ILE A 194 -7.86 -4.81 38.94
CA ILE A 194 -8.75 -5.96 38.75
C ILE A 194 -9.57 -6.24 40.01
N GLN A 195 -8.95 -6.17 41.19
CA GLN A 195 -9.68 -6.33 42.46
C GLN A 195 -10.78 -5.28 42.63
N LEU A 196 -10.49 -4.01 42.34
CA LEU A 196 -11.48 -2.93 42.40
C LEU A 196 -12.61 -3.12 41.39
N MET A 197 -12.29 -3.60 40.18
CA MET A 197 -13.29 -3.91 39.16
C MET A 197 -14.21 -5.06 39.60
N ASN A 198 -13.65 -6.12 40.16
CA ASN A 198 -14.43 -7.25 40.69
C ASN A 198 -15.33 -6.83 41.86
N ILE A 199 -14.86 -5.94 42.73
CA ILE A 199 -15.67 -5.37 43.82
C ILE A 199 -16.81 -4.54 43.23
N ARG A 200 -16.54 -3.70 42.23
CA ARG A 200 -17.56 -2.91 41.53
C ARG A 200 -18.62 -3.80 40.90
N GLU A 201 -18.23 -4.85 40.18
CA GLU A 201 -19.16 -5.79 39.55
C GLU A 201 -20.03 -6.52 40.58
N LYS A 202 -19.44 -6.97 41.70
CA LYS A 202 -20.19 -7.58 42.80
C LYS A 202 -21.20 -6.63 43.44
N LEU A 203 -20.83 -5.35 43.62
CA LEU A 203 -21.74 -4.34 44.16
C LEU A 203 -22.88 -4.06 43.19
N LEU A 204 -22.59 -3.92 41.90
CA LEU A 204 -23.61 -3.72 40.87
C LEU A 204 -24.57 -4.91 40.78
N GLY A 205 -24.05 -6.15 40.85
CA GLY A 205 -24.88 -7.37 40.88
C GLY A 205 -25.83 -7.41 42.07
N LYS A 206 -25.35 -7.09 43.28
CA LYS A 206 -26.21 -7.01 44.47
C LYS A 206 -27.31 -5.95 44.34
N MET A 207 -26.99 -4.80 43.75
CA MET A 207 -27.98 -3.74 43.53
C MET A 207 -29.06 -4.15 42.51
N THR A 208 -28.71 -4.96 41.50
CA THR A 208 -29.71 -5.47 40.54
C THR A 208 -30.56 -6.60 41.12
N ASP A 209 -30.01 -7.41 42.03
CA ASP A 209 -30.74 -8.49 42.69
C ASP A 209 -31.71 -7.96 43.77
N GLU A 210 -31.42 -6.83 44.41
CA GLU A 210 -32.32 -6.18 45.40
C GLU A 210 -33.53 -5.45 44.78
N ILE A 211 -33.55 -5.27 43.45
CA ILE A 211 -34.63 -4.57 42.72
C ILE A 211 -35.68 -5.56 42.15
N ASN A 212 -35.40 -6.87 42.19
CA ASN A 212 -36.34 -7.94 41.80
C ASN A 212 -36.92 -8.66 43.04
#